data_AF-A0A7R9C3Q0-F1
#
_entry.id   AF-A0A7R9C3Q0-F1
#
_cell.length_a   1.000
_cell.length_b   1.000
_cell.length_c   1.000
_cell.angle_alpha   90.00
_cell.angle_beta   90.00
_cell.angle_gamma   90.00
#
_symmetry.space_group_name_H-M   'P 1'
#
loop_
_entity.id
_entity.type
_entity.pdbx_description
1 polymer ?
#
loop_
_entity_poly.entity_id
_entity_poly.type
_entity_poly.pdbx_seq_one_letter_code
_entity_poly.pdbx_strand_id
1 'polypeptide(L)'
;MFDSQESLRAKLKEVWFNRYCRDAKDADDHPLQPKCNEGSSGFEHVFLGEQKSNSISGVHGWIYLALQEQAGNINYFGHMTTRTFGDKGSAIEFAFTWDGLKKPISSVFVGASPELDLASLSVCFLLRPNSLCSVSISGVGVKIQTYTEAYNGQQLVGTAYYDVSS
;
A
#
# COMPACT_ATOMS: atom_id res chain seq x y z
N MET A 1 1.96 -11.30 20.79
CA MET A 1 1.19 -10.49 19.82
C MET A 1 -0.07 -11.20 19.38
N PHE A 2 0.01 -12.49 19.05
CA PHE A 2 -1.16 -13.33 18.73
C PHE A 2 -0.99 -14.69 19.40
N ASP A 3 -2.09 -15.25 19.87
CA ASP A 3 -2.19 -16.54 20.56
C ASP A 3 -2.94 -17.60 19.72
N SER A 4 -3.55 -17.19 18.61
CA SER A 4 -4.36 -18.05 17.75
C SER A 4 -4.41 -17.50 16.32
N GLN A 5 -4.81 -18.36 15.38
CA GLN A 5 -5.10 -17.94 14.01
C GLN A 5 -6.26 -16.94 13.96
N GLU A 6 -7.22 -17.08 14.88
CA GLU A 6 -8.37 -16.18 15.00
C GLU A 6 -7.95 -14.78 15.44
N SER A 7 -7.09 -14.65 16.47
CA SER A 7 -6.60 -13.35 16.91
C SER A 7 -5.70 -12.68 15.86
N LEU A 8 -4.89 -13.44 15.13
CA LEU A 8 -4.14 -12.93 13.98
C LEU A 8 -5.09 -12.42 12.88
N ARG A 9 -6.10 -13.21 12.49
CA ARG A 9 -7.06 -12.83 11.44
C ARG A 9 -7.85 -11.59 11.85
N ALA A 10 -8.29 -11.51 13.10
CA ALA A 10 -8.98 -10.34 13.63
C ALA A 10 -8.10 -9.10 13.53
N LYS A 11 -6.81 -9.20 13.90
CA LYS A 11 -5.90 -8.06 13.79
C LYS A 11 -5.63 -7.64 12.35
N LEU A 12 -5.43 -8.60 11.44
CA LEU A 12 -5.26 -8.28 10.01
C LEU A 12 -6.51 -7.62 9.42
N LYS A 13 -7.70 -8.11 9.79
CA LYS A 13 -8.97 -7.47 9.43
C LYS A 13 -9.03 -6.03 9.92
N GLU A 14 -8.71 -5.80 11.19
CA GLU A 14 -8.70 -4.47 11.78
C GLU A 14 -7.76 -3.53 11.04
N VAL A 15 -6.48 -3.86 10.92
CA VAL A 15 -5.46 -2.91 10.44
C VAL A 15 -5.53 -2.64 8.94
N TRP A 16 -5.99 -3.60 8.13
CA TRP A 16 -6.05 -3.46 6.67
C TRP A 16 -7.41 -3.07 6.13
N PHE A 17 -8.51 -3.45 6.79
CA PHE A 17 -9.85 -3.35 6.21
C PHE A 17 -10.81 -2.46 6.99
N ASN A 18 -10.47 -2.02 8.21
CA ASN A 18 -11.28 -0.99 8.87
C ASN A 18 -11.24 0.30 8.04
N ARG A 19 -12.41 0.93 7.91
CA ARG A 19 -12.52 2.21 7.20
C ARG A 19 -12.03 3.35 8.09
N TYR A 20 -11.34 4.29 7.48
CA TYR A 20 -10.90 5.54 8.09
C TYR A 20 -10.87 6.67 7.07
N CYS A 21 -10.80 7.89 7.57
CA CYS A 21 -10.81 9.10 6.75
C CYS A 21 -9.39 9.62 6.63
N ARG A 22 -8.90 9.77 5.40
CA ARG A 22 -7.49 10.11 5.12
C ARG A 22 -7.27 11.61 5.04
N ASP A 23 -8.25 12.35 4.51
CA ASP A 23 -8.19 13.79 4.42
C ASP A 23 -9.26 14.43 5.32
N ALA A 24 -8.83 15.27 6.27
CA ALA A 24 -9.73 16.08 7.09
C ALA A 24 -10.53 17.12 6.28
N LYS A 25 -10.24 17.27 4.98
CA LYS A 25 -10.94 18.19 4.06
C LYS A 25 -12.19 17.56 3.44
N ASP A 26 -12.33 16.24 3.49
CA ASP A 26 -13.54 15.53 3.08
C ASP A 26 -14.60 15.51 4.19
N ALA A 27 -14.29 16.20 5.30
CA ALA A 27 -15.20 16.55 6.36
C ALA A 27 -15.83 17.92 6.04
N ASP A 28 -16.97 17.92 5.34
CA ASP A 28 -17.88 19.04 5.50
C ASP A 28 -18.19 19.16 7.00
N ASP A 29 -17.99 20.35 7.58
CA ASP A 29 -18.35 20.69 8.98
C ASP A 29 -19.87 20.83 9.11
N HIS A 30 -20.61 19.90 8.50
CA HIS A 30 -22.06 19.88 8.52
C HIS A 30 -22.51 19.07 9.75
N PRO A 31 -23.27 19.67 10.69
CA PRO A 31 -23.60 19.05 11.98
C PRO A 31 -24.50 17.79 11.89
N LEU A 32 -24.92 17.41 10.68
CA LEU A 32 -25.81 16.29 10.39
C LEU A 32 -25.27 15.30 9.33
N GLN A 33 -24.05 15.50 8.78
CA GLN A 33 -23.42 14.55 7.86
C GLN A 33 -22.19 13.89 8.50
N PRO A 34 -21.87 12.64 8.16
CA PRO A 34 -20.59 12.05 8.55
C PRO A 34 -19.45 12.95 8.07
N LYS A 35 -18.41 13.14 8.90
CA LYS A 35 -17.21 13.94 8.59
C LYS A 35 -16.37 13.42 7.42
N CYS A 36 -16.92 12.57 6.56
CA CYS A 36 -16.18 11.76 5.61
C CYS A 36 -17.18 10.99 4.74
N ASN A 37 -17.40 11.48 3.52
CA ASN A 37 -18.35 10.85 2.60
C ASN A 37 -17.78 9.59 1.93
N GLU A 38 -16.45 9.45 1.91
CA GLU A 38 -15.74 8.29 1.34
C GLU A 38 -14.62 7.86 2.30
N GLY A 39 -14.92 7.03 3.30
CA GLY A 39 -13.85 6.40 4.09
C GLY A 39 -13.02 5.50 3.19
N SER A 40 -11.72 5.36 3.40
CA SER A 40 -10.81 4.42 2.72
C SER A 40 -10.32 3.35 3.70
N SER A 41 -9.50 2.40 3.25
CA SER A 41 -8.86 1.38 4.07
C SER A 41 -7.39 1.21 3.67
N GLY A 42 -6.59 0.63 4.56
CA GLY A 42 -5.18 0.39 4.28
C GLY A 42 -4.98 -0.52 3.08
N PHE A 43 -5.87 -1.49 2.89
CA PHE A 43 -5.86 -2.39 1.75
C PHE A 43 -6.15 -1.64 0.44
N GLU A 44 -7.21 -0.84 0.40
CA GLU A 44 -7.54 -0.06 -0.80
C GLU A 44 -6.41 0.89 -1.14
N HIS A 45 -5.93 1.68 -0.19
CA HIS A 45 -4.84 2.61 -0.45
C HIS A 45 -3.58 1.89 -0.94
N VAL A 46 -3.13 0.83 -0.28
CA VAL A 46 -1.89 0.15 -0.67
C VAL A 46 -2.03 -0.59 -1.99
N PHE A 47 -3.05 -1.41 -2.17
CA PHE A 47 -3.13 -2.33 -3.30
C PHE A 47 -3.86 -1.76 -4.52
N LEU A 48 -4.89 -0.93 -4.31
CA LEU A 48 -5.72 -0.34 -5.38
C LEU A 48 -5.32 1.12 -5.66
N GLY A 49 -4.88 1.84 -4.63
CA GLY A 49 -4.59 3.27 -4.69
C GLY A 49 -5.82 4.15 -4.81
N GLU A 50 -5.55 5.46 -4.84
CA GLU A 50 -6.55 6.52 -4.78
C GLU A 50 -6.16 7.63 -5.76
N GLN A 51 -7.12 8.08 -6.58
CA GLN A 51 -6.99 9.30 -7.35
C GLN A 51 -7.57 10.45 -6.54
N LYS A 52 -6.73 11.42 -6.19
CA LYS A 52 -7.14 12.73 -5.68
C LYS A 52 -7.13 13.74 -6.83
N SER A 53 -7.73 14.91 -6.64
CA SER A 53 -7.96 15.90 -7.71
C SER A 53 -6.76 16.15 -8.64
N ASN A 54 -5.53 16.15 -8.11
CA ASN A 54 -4.31 16.42 -8.87
C ASN A 54 -3.18 15.40 -8.61
N SER A 55 -3.45 14.27 -7.97
CA SER A 55 -2.40 13.33 -7.58
C SER A 55 -2.90 11.91 -7.40
N ILE A 56 -2.02 10.95 -7.64
CA ILE A 56 -2.26 9.54 -7.32
C ILE A 56 -1.55 9.19 -6.03
N SER A 57 -2.26 8.54 -5.12
CA SER A 57 -1.74 8.01 -3.86
C SER A 57 -1.85 6.49 -3.88
N GLY A 58 -0.92 5.77 -3.25
CA GLY A 58 -1.02 4.31 -3.17
C GLY A 58 -0.63 3.60 -4.46
N VAL A 59 -1.30 2.51 -4.87
CA VAL A 59 -0.94 1.69 -6.05
C VAL A 59 0.44 1.01 -5.90
N HIS A 60 0.52 0.11 -4.94
CA HIS A 60 1.68 -0.75 -4.66
C HIS A 60 1.39 -2.24 -4.89
N GLY A 61 0.17 -2.59 -5.33
CA GLY A 61 -0.18 -3.94 -5.77
C GLY A 61 0.10 -4.15 -7.26
N TRP A 62 1.06 -5.02 -7.59
CA TRP A 62 1.45 -5.24 -9.00
C TRP A 62 0.33 -5.86 -9.85
N ILE A 63 -0.54 -6.69 -9.27
CA ILE A 63 -1.67 -7.30 -9.99
C ILE A 63 -2.67 -6.23 -10.39
N TYR A 64 -3.02 -5.32 -9.46
CA TYR A 64 -3.93 -4.24 -9.78
C TYR A 64 -3.34 -3.29 -10.83
N LEU A 65 -2.05 -2.95 -10.68
CA LEU A 65 -1.32 -2.17 -11.68
C LEU A 65 -1.43 -2.80 -13.08
N ALA A 66 -1.15 -4.11 -13.18
CA ALA A 66 -1.20 -4.83 -14.46
C ALA A 66 -2.61 -4.87 -15.06
N LEU A 67 -3.65 -5.02 -14.23
CA LEU A 67 -5.04 -4.99 -14.69
C LEU A 67 -5.45 -3.59 -15.20
N GLN A 68 -5.02 -2.52 -14.50
CA GLN A 68 -5.30 -1.15 -14.95
C GLN A 68 -4.50 -0.77 -16.21
N GLU A 69 -3.28 -1.27 -16.35
CA GLU A 69 -2.48 -1.11 -17.56
C GLU A 69 -3.15 -1.84 -18.74
N GLN A 70 -3.59 -3.09 -18.54
CA GLN A 70 -4.33 -3.86 -19.54
C GLN A 70 -5.65 -3.18 -19.96
N ALA A 71 -6.33 -2.51 -19.02
CA ALA A 71 -7.54 -1.75 -19.29
C ALA A 71 -7.29 -0.41 -20.02
N GLY A 72 -6.03 0.01 -20.17
CA GLY A 72 -5.65 1.29 -20.77
C GLY A 72 -5.77 2.49 -19.83
N ASN A 73 -6.07 2.27 -18.55
CA ASN A 73 -6.17 3.33 -17.54
C ASN A 73 -4.79 3.76 -17.06
N ILE A 74 -3.84 2.81 -16.97
CA ILE A 74 -2.44 3.08 -16.61
C ILE A 74 -1.53 3.05 -17.84
N ASN A 75 -0.62 4.03 -17.91
CA ASN A 75 0.48 4.06 -18.88
C ASN A 75 1.83 4.10 -18.15
N TYR A 76 2.56 2.99 -18.22
CA TYR A 76 3.87 2.81 -17.60
C TYR A 76 4.99 3.53 -18.37
N PHE A 77 5.86 4.24 -17.65
CA PHE A 77 6.95 5.02 -18.25
C PHE A 77 8.35 4.38 -18.15
N GLY A 78 8.47 3.19 -17.56
CA GLY A 78 9.75 2.59 -17.24
C GLY A 78 10.07 2.60 -15.74
N HIS A 79 11.01 1.75 -15.34
CA HIS A 79 11.49 1.64 -13.97
C HIS A 79 12.84 2.34 -13.81
N MET A 80 13.04 2.92 -12.64
CA MET A 80 14.26 3.62 -12.23
C MET A 80 15.21 2.67 -11.50
N THR A 81 14.66 1.84 -10.61
CA THR A 81 15.43 0.93 -9.75
C THR A 81 14.77 -0.44 -9.71
N THR A 82 15.59 -1.50 -9.70
CA THR A 82 15.13 -2.89 -9.64
C THR A 82 15.94 -3.70 -8.64
N ARG A 83 15.25 -4.53 -7.85
CA ARG A 83 15.83 -5.55 -6.98
C ARG A 83 15.22 -6.91 -7.34
N THR A 84 16.05 -7.82 -7.82
CA THR A 84 15.61 -9.14 -8.29
C THR A 84 15.78 -10.20 -7.22
N PHE A 85 14.76 -11.07 -7.05
CA PHE A 85 14.73 -12.16 -6.08
C PHE A 85 14.98 -13.52 -6.76
N GLY A 86 16.02 -13.58 -7.59
CA GLY A 86 16.28 -14.74 -8.47
C GLY A 86 15.18 -14.92 -9.51
N ASP A 87 14.69 -16.15 -9.67
CA ASP A 87 13.60 -16.52 -10.58
C ASP A 87 12.20 -16.26 -9.98
N LYS A 88 12.11 -15.70 -8.77
CA LYS A 88 10.86 -15.55 -8.01
C LYS A 88 10.14 -14.21 -8.20
N GLY A 89 10.77 -13.27 -8.89
CA GLY A 89 10.19 -11.94 -9.15
C GLY A 89 11.16 -10.80 -8.88
N SER A 90 10.65 -9.58 -8.86
CA SER A 90 11.44 -8.36 -8.64
C SER A 90 10.63 -7.25 -7.99
N ALA A 91 11.25 -6.54 -7.04
CA ALA A 91 10.75 -5.26 -6.58
C ALA A 91 11.26 -4.17 -7.53
N ILE A 92 10.35 -3.34 -8.05
CA ILE A 92 10.68 -2.27 -8.99
C ILE A 92 10.18 -0.93 -8.47
N GLU A 93 10.92 0.13 -8.75
CA GLU A 93 10.52 1.52 -8.59
C GLU A 93 10.31 2.15 -9.96
N PHE A 94 9.18 2.83 -10.19
CA PHE A 94 8.76 3.25 -11.53
C PHE A 94 7.84 4.46 -11.51
N ALA A 95 7.66 5.05 -12.69
CA ALA A 95 6.72 6.14 -12.94
C ALA A 95 5.61 5.69 -13.89
N PHE A 96 4.41 6.26 -13.75
CA PHE A 96 3.29 5.99 -14.63
C PHE A 96 2.29 7.16 -14.64
N THR A 97 1.33 7.12 -15.55
CA THR A 97 0.08 7.89 -15.41
C THR A 97 -1.11 6.97 -15.20
N TRP A 98 -2.11 7.42 -14.45
CA TRP A 98 -3.42 6.77 -14.31
C TRP A 98 -4.50 7.78 -14.67
N ASP A 99 -5.26 7.52 -15.74
CA ASP A 99 -6.27 8.42 -16.31
C ASP A 99 -5.72 9.84 -16.56
N GLY A 100 -4.49 9.92 -17.07
CA GLY A 100 -3.79 11.17 -17.37
C GLY A 100 -3.13 11.85 -16.18
N LEU A 101 -3.41 11.45 -14.93
CA LEU A 101 -2.70 11.94 -13.75
C LEU A 101 -1.33 11.26 -13.62
N LYS A 102 -0.27 12.01 -13.35
CA LYS A 102 1.09 11.46 -13.24
C LYS A 102 1.40 11.06 -11.80
N LYS A 103 1.92 9.84 -11.62
CA LYS A 103 2.62 9.42 -10.40
C LYS A 103 4.12 9.29 -10.69
N PRO A 104 4.97 10.18 -10.13
CA PRO A 104 6.40 10.19 -10.46
C PRO A 104 7.16 9.01 -9.89
N ILE A 105 6.75 8.48 -8.73
CA ILE A 105 7.41 7.36 -8.06
C ILE A 105 6.35 6.45 -7.45
N SER A 106 6.42 5.17 -7.79
CA SER A 106 5.75 4.06 -7.13
C SER A 106 6.68 2.87 -7.04
N SER A 107 6.34 1.92 -6.17
CA SER A 107 7.05 0.65 -6.10
C SER A 107 6.08 -0.51 -5.92
N VAL A 108 6.40 -1.63 -6.58
CA VAL A 108 5.62 -2.87 -6.51
C VAL A 108 6.57 -4.07 -6.48
N PHE A 109 6.12 -5.20 -5.94
CA PHE A 109 6.82 -6.48 -6.06
C PHE A 109 6.16 -7.35 -7.14
N VAL A 110 6.69 -7.26 -8.36
CA VAL A 110 6.24 -8.08 -9.50
C VAL A 110 6.58 -9.54 -9.27
N GLY A 111 5.56 -10.41 -9.39
CA GLY A 111 5.68 -11.87 -9.22
C GLY A 111 5.33 -12.37 -7.81
N ALA A 112 5.19 -11.49 -6.82
CA ALA A 112 4.69 -11.88 -5.51
C ALA A 112 3.22 -12.33 -5.57
N SER A 113 2.82 -13.29 -4.74
CA SER A 113 1.39 -13.55 -4.56
C SER A 113 0.76 -12.45 -3.70
N PRO A 114 -0.56 -12.20 -3.80
CA PRO A 114 -1.25 -11.26 -2.90
C PRO A 114 -1.00 -11.55 -1.42
N GLU A 115 -0.90 -12.83 -1.05
CA GLU A 115 -0.65 -13.28 0.31
C GLU A 115 0.78 -12.95 0.76
N LEU A 116 1.77 -13.10 -0.12
CA LEU A 116 3.16 -12.76 0.20
C LEU A 116 3.31 -11.26 0.45
N ASP A 117 2.75 -10.42 -0.42
CA ASP A 117 2.76 -8.97 -0.25
C ASP A 117 2.02 -8.56 1.03
N LEU A 118 0.81 -9.05 1.24
CA LEU A 118 0.06 -8.72 2.45
C LEU A 118 0.82 -9.14 3.71
N ALA A 119 1.43 -10.34 3.72
CA ALA A 119 2.17 -10.85 4.85
C ALA A 119 3.43 -10.03 5.16
N SER A 120 4.26 -9.74 4.15
CA SER A 120 5.52 -9.01 4.33
C SER A 120 5.27 -7.58 4.86
N LEU A 121 4.29 -6.89 4.24
CA LEU A 121 3.90 -5.54 4.64
C LEU A 121 3.28 -5.55 6.05
N SER A 122 2.47 -6.56 6.39
CA SER A 122 1.89 -6.72 7.74
C SER A 122 2.95 -6.92 8.80
N VAL A 123 3.94 -7.80 8.57
CA VAL A 123 5.03 -8.05 9.53
C VAL A 123 5.76 -6.75 9.84
N CYS A 124 6.09 -5.97 8.80
CA CYS A 124 6.78 -4.70 8.99
C CYS A 124 5.93 -3.63 9.66
N PHE A 125 4.64 -3.53 9.31
CA PHE A 125 3.72 -2.62 9.98
C PHE A 125 3.58 -2.93 11.47
N LEU A 126 3.46 -4.21 11.82
CA LEU A 126 3.23 -4.67 13.20
C LEU A 126 4.47 -4.55 14.08
N LEU A 127 5.68 -4.74 13.53
CA LEU A 127 6.93 -4.77 14.29
C LEU A 127 7.71 -3.45 14.25
N ARG A 128 7.53 -2.67 13.18
CA ARG A 128 8.33 -1.48 12.83
C ARG A 128 7.45 -0.39 12.19
N PRO A 129 6.29 -0.03 12.77
CA PRO A 129 5.43 1.01 12.21
C PRO A 129 6.18 2.34 12.08
N ASN A 130 5.90 3.12 11.04
CA ASN A 130 6.51 4.44 10.79
C ASN A 130 8.04 4.42 10.64
N SER A 131 8.64 3.27 10.34
CA SER A 131 10.09 3.12 10.19
C SER A 131 10.45 2.14 9.08
N LEU A 132 11.66 2.26 8.54
CA LEU A 132 12.19 1.29 7.58
C LEU A 132 12.40 -0.07 8.25
N CYS A 133 11.73 -1.08 7.71
CA CYS A 133 11.80 -2.46 8.13
C CYS A 133 12.67 -3.23 7.13
N SER A 134 13.83 -3.71 7.57
CA SER A 134 14.70 -4.53 6.72
C SER A 134 14.27 -6.00 6.79
N VAL A 135 14.01 -6.62 5.65
CA VAL A 135 13.67 -8.04 5.52
C VAL A 135 14.55 -8.70 4.47
N SER A 136 14.70 -10.02 4.55
CA SER A 136 15.34 -10.81 3.50
C SER A 136 14.27 -11.65 2.80
N ILE A 137 14.16 -11.48 1.49
CA ILE A 137 13.26 -12.26 0.64
C ILE A 137 14.14 -13.05 -0.33
N SER A 138 14.05 -14.37 -0.29
CA SER A 138 14.89 -15.26 -1.11
C SER A 138 16.41 -14.98 -0.96
N GLY A 139 16.86 -14.63 0.25
CA GLY A 139 18.27 -14.31 0.52
C GLY A 139 18.72 -12.91 0.08
N VAL A 140 17.83 -12.11 -0.53
CA VAL A 140 18.11 -10.73 -0.95
C VAL A 140 17.52 -9.76 0.06
N GLY A 141 18.32 -8.81 0.52
CA GLY A 141 17.85 -7.75 1.42
C GLY A 141 16.96 -6.75 0.70
N VAL A 142 15.79 -6.47 1.26
CA VAL A 142 14.86 -5.42 0.81
C VAL A 142 14.33 -4.66 2.02
N LYS A 143 14.03 -3.37 1.82
CA LYS A 143 13.42 -2.53 2.86
C LYS A 143 11.94 -2.40 2.56
N ILE A 144 11.13 -2.34 3.62
CA ILE A 144 9.71 -2.03 3.55
C ILE A 144 9.48 -0.80 4.42
N GLN A 145 8.86 0.23 3.85
CA GLN A 145 8.40 1.39 4.58
C GLN A 145 6.92 1.24 4.88
N THR A 146 6.52 1.53 6.12
CA THR A 146 5.12 1.58 6.52
C THR A 146 4.82 2.88 7.24
N TYR A 147 3.59 3.38 7.12
CA TYR A 147 3.09 4.50 7.92
C TYR A 147 1.73 4.16 8.52
N THR A 148 1.49 4.64 9.73
CA THR A 148 0.24 4.44 10.46
C THR A 148 -0.75 5.55 10.16
N GLU A 149 -2.03 5.20 10.04
CA GLU A 149 -3.13 6.15 10.20
C GLU A 149 -3.75 6.00 11.60
N ALA A 150 -3.91 7.11 12.31
CA ALA A 150 -4.59 7.12 13.60
C ALA A 150 -6.06 7.49 13.42
N TYR A 151 -6.98 6.58 13.72
CA TYR A 151 -8.42 6.81 13.56
C TYR A 151 -9.21 6.14 14.68
N ASN A 152 -10.10 6.88 15.35
CA ASN A 152 -10.92 6.40 16.48
C ASN A 152 -10.13 5.61 17.55
N GLY A 153 -8.93 6.07 17.88
CA GLY A 153 -8.05 5.41 18.86
C GLY A 153 -7.36 4.13 18.36
N GLN A 154 -7.55 3.75 17.10
CA GLN A 154 -6.85 2.65 16.44
C GLN A 154 -5.66 3.16 15.63
N GLN A 155 -4.64 2.30 15.49
CA GLN A 155 -3.55 2.50 14.53
C GLN A 155 -3.74 1.51 13.38
N LEU A 156 -4.06 2.05 12.21
CA LEU A 156 -4.37 1.31 10.99
C LEU A 156 -3.22 1.47 9.99
N VAL A 157 -3.19 0.61 8.97
CA VAL A 157 -2.21 0.76 7.88
C VAL A 157 -2.58 2.01 7.09
N GLY A 158 -1.78 3.07 7.23
CA GLY A 158 -1.92 4.27 6.42
C GLY A 158 -1.36 4.03 5.03
N THR A 159 -0.13 3.53 4.92
CA THR A 159 0.46 3.03 3.67
C THR A 159 1.59 2.05 3.97
N ALA A 160 1.92 1.20 3.00
CA ALA A 160 3.02 0.25 3.09
C ALA A 160 3.53 -0.04 1.67
N TYR A 161 4.84 -0.05 1.48
CA TYR A 161 5.46 -0.32 0.18
C TYR A 161 6.90 -0.80 0.31
N TYR A 162 7.39 -1.47 -0.72
CA TYR A 162 8.80 -1.85 -0.82
C TYR A 162 9.64 -0.63 -1.17
N ASP A 163 10.60 -0.30 -0.31
CA ASP A 163 11.61 0.70 -0.60
C ASP A 163 12.73 0.03 -1.38
N VAL A 164 12.73 0.28 -2.69
CA VAL A 164 13.66 -0.32 -3.67
C VAL A 164 14.90 0.56 -3.85
N SER A 165 14.86 1.80 -3.34
CA SER A 165 15.97 2.75 -3.44
C SER A 165 17.21 2.22 -2.69
N SER A 166 18.39 2.62 -3.16
CA SER A 166 19.69 2.19 -2.60
C SER A 166 20.01 2.89 -1.30
#